data_AF-A0A523VKA9-F1
#
_entry.id   AF-A0A523VKA9-F1
#
_cell.length_a   1.000
_cell.length_b   1.000
_cell.length_c   1.000
_cell.angle_alpha   90.00
_cell.angle_beta   90.00
_cell.angle_gamma   90.00
#
_symmetry.space_group_name_H-M   'P 1'
#
loop_
_entity.id
_entity.type
_entity.pdbx_description
1 polymer ?
#
loop_
_entity_poly.entity_id
_entity_poly.type
_entity_poly.pdbx_seq_one_letter_code
_entity_poly.pdbx_strand_id
1 'polypeptide(L)'
;MYRIALHYGTTITAIADANGIANPTQISVGQQLVIPVTGVPTPTPAATETTYVVQVGDNLYRIGLRFGVSHLVIAAYNGLSDPSDIHVGQVLRIPLP
;
A
#
# COMPACT_ATOMS: atom_id res chain seq x y z
N MET A 1 11.32 -15.20 -20.69
CA MET A 1 10.19 -14.57 -19.96
C MET A 1 10.37 -14.59 -18.45
N TYR A 2 10.61 -15.74 -17.80
CA TYR A 2 10.70 -15.83 -16.32
C TYR A 2 11.66 -14.83 -15.65
N ARG A 3 12.91 -14.73 -16.12
CA ARG A 3 13.89 -13.78 -15.56
C ARG A 3 13.52 -12.31 -15.79
N ILE A 4 12.77 -12.01 -16.85
CA ILE A 4 12.31 -10.65 -17.17
C ILE A 4 11.19 -10.27 -16.19
N ALA A 5 10.21 -11.16 -16.02
CA ALA A 5 9.13 -10.98 -15.06
C ALA A 5 9.66 -10.68 -13.64
N LEU A 6 10.61 -11.48 -13.17
CA LEU A 6 11.28 -11.26 -11.87
C LEU A 6 12.03 -9.92 -11.80
N HIS A 7 12.74 -9.55 -12.86
CA HIS A 7 13.52 -8.30 -12.86
C HIS A 7 12.64 -7.06 -12.74
N TYR A 8 11.46 -7.08 -13.36
CA TYR A 8 10.51 -5.96 -13.36
C TYR A 8 9.38 -6.12 -12.34
N GLY A 9 9.46 -7.11 -11.46
CA GLY A 9 8.46 -7.37 -10.41
C GLY A 9 7.08 -7.82 -10.93
N THR A 10 6.95 -8.20 -12.20
CA THR A 10 5.68 -8.58 -12.83
C THR A 10 5.56 -10.11 -13.01
N THR A 11 4.49 -10.59 -13.62
CA THR A 11 4.30 -12.03 -13.91
C THR A 11 4.50 -12.33 -15.39
N ILE A 12 4.85 -13.60 -15.70
CA ILE A 12 4.95 -14.06 -17.09
C ILE A 12 3.61 -13.88 -17.81
N THR A 13 2.50 -14.17 -17.12
CA THR A 13 1.14 -14.04 -17.67
C THR A 13 0.83 -12.58 -18.01
N ALA A 14 1.12 -11.64 -17.10
CA ALA A 14 0.90 -10.22 -17.38
C ALA A 14 1.69 -9.75 -18.60
N ILE A 15 2.97 -10.16 -18.72
CA ILE A 15 3.77 -9.85 -19.92
C ILE A 15 3.16 -10.50 -21.17
N ALA A 16 2.71 -11.76 -21.09
CA ALA A 16 2.12 -12.45 -22.23
C ALA A 16 0.83 -11.77 -22.71
N ASP A 17 -0.07 -11.41 -21.78
CA ASP A 17 -1.32 -10.72 -22.06
C ASP A 17 -1.07 -9.34 -22.68
N ALA A 18 -0.13 -8.56 -22.14
CA ALA A 18 0.23 -7.25 -22.67
C ALA A 18 0.85 -7.28 -24.07
N ASN A 19 1.37 -8.44 -24.49
CA ASN A 19 1.99 -8.62 -25.81
C ASN A 19 1.16 -9.54 -26.73
N GLY A 20 -0.04 -9.97 -26.33
CA GLY A 20 -0.87 -10.89 -27.11
C GLY A 20 -0.21 -12.24 -27.39
N ILE A 21 0.68 -12.70 -26.50
CA ILE A 21 1.45 -13.93 -26.68
C ILE A 21 0.67 -15.11 -26.09
N ALA A 22 0.16 -16.00 -26.96
CA ALA A 22 -0.56 -17.20 -26.52
C ALA A 22 0.34 -18.23 -25.81
N ASN A 23 1.61 -18.34 -26.22
CA ASN A 23 2.58 -19.26 -25.63
C ASN A 23 3.81 -18.50 -25.10
N PRO A 24 3.89 -18.23 -23.79
CA PRO A 24 4.98 -17.45 -23.18
C PRO A 24 6.37 -18.11 -23.27
N THR A 25 6.43 -19.38 -23.66
CA THR A 25 7.66 -20.16 -23.88
C THR A 25 8.19 -20.02 -25.31
N GLN A 26 7.39 -19.52 -26.26
CA GLN A 26 7.77 -19.34 -27.67
C GLN A 26 8.13 -17.88 -27.96
N ILE A 27 9.21 -17.41 -27.35
CA ILE A 27 9.76 -16.07 -27.62
C ILE A 27 10.96 -16.18 -28.54
N SER A 28 11.08 -15.26 -29.49
CA SER A 28 12.20 -15.22 -30.43
C SER A 28 13.28 -14.25 -29.94
N VAL A 29 14.54 -14.57 -30.20
CA VAL A 29 15.66 -13.65 -29.93
C VAL A 29 15.48 -12.38 -30.78
N GLY A 30 15.58 -11.22 -30.14
CA GLY A 30 15.37 -9.90 -30.78
C GLY A 30 13.92 -9.39 -30.72
N GLN A 31 12.98 -10.15 -30.17
CA GLN A 31 11.59 -9.70 -29.99
C GLN A 31 11.51 -8.61 -28.92
N GLN A 32 10.91 -7.47 -29.28
CA GLN A 32 10.57 -6.41 -28.32
C GLN A 32 9.31 -6.81 -27.55
N LEU A 33 9.34 -6.63 -26.23
CA LEU A 33 8.25 -6.97 -25.32
C LEU A 33 7.84 -5.73 -24.53
N VAL A 34 6.55 -5.44 -24.50
CA VAL A 34 5.92 -4.48 -23.60
C VAL A 34 5.87 -5.09 -22.21
N ILE A 35 6.48 -4.45 -21.22
CA ILE A 35 6.51 -4.97 -19.85
C ILE A 35 5.49 -4.18 -19.03
N PRO A 36 4.33 -4.77 -18.68
CA PRO A 36 3.37 -4.12 -17.81
C PRO A 36 3.91 -4.14 -16.38
N VAL A 37 4.35 -2.97 -15.91
CA VAL A 37 4.74 -2.72 -14.51
C VAL A 37 3.55 -2.33 -13.62
N THR A 38 2.32 -2.46 -14.12
CA THR A 38 1.09 -1.95 -13.49
C THR A 38 0.43 -2.91 -12.48
N GLY A 39 1.07 -4.04 -12.15
CA GLY A 39 0.42 -5.12 -11.41
C GLY A 39 1.14 -5.60 -10.16
N VAL A 40 2.29 -5.02 -9.81
CA VAL A 40 2.87 -5.29 -8.49
C VAL A 40 2.09 -4.41 -7.53
N PRO A 41 1.29 -4.95 -6.58
CA PRO A 41 1.08 -4.19 -5.38
C PRO A 41 2.50 -3.91 -4.87
N THR A 42 2.94 -2.66 -4.93
CA THR A 42 4.08 -2.21 -4.14
C THR A 42 3.87 -2.87 -2.79
N PRO A 43 4.81 -3.67 -2.27
CA PRO A 43 4.64 -4.23 -0.94
C PRO A 43 4.37 -3.02 -0.05
N THR A 44 3.11 -2.84 0.34
CA THR A 44 2.73 -1.84 1.31
C THR A 44 3.67 -2.16 2.47
N PRO A 45 4.52 -1.21 2.89
CA PRO A 45 5.38 -1.43 4.03
C PRO A 45 4.54 -2.12 5.09
N ALA A 46 5.02 -3.25 5.63
CA ALA A 46 4.28 -3.98 6.64
C ALA A 46 3.88 -2.97 7.71
N ALA A 47 2.59 -2.60 7.75
CA ALA A 47 2.14 -1.41 8.46
C ALA A 47 2.50 -1.63 9.92
N THR A 48 3.52 -0.92 10.39
CA THR A 48 3.90 -1.00 11.79
C THR A 48 2.84 -0.22 12.54
N GLU A 49 2.11 -0.86 13.46
CA GLU A 49 1.12 -0.16 14.26
C GLU A 49 1.70 0.22 15.61
N THR A 50 1.31 1.39 16.10
CA THR A 50 1.53 1.78 17.50
C THR A 50 0.21 2.15 18.14
N THR A 51 0.14 2.05 19.46
CA THR A 51 -1.01 2.46 20.24
C THR A 51 -0.75 3.82 20.89
N TYR A 52 -1.76 4.69 20.89
CA TYR A 52 -1.71 6.01 21.53
C TYR A 52 -2.91 6.23 22.43
N VAL A 53 -2.70 6.71 23.64
CA VAL A 53 -3.78 7.10 24.57
C VAL A 53 -4.00 8.59 24.44
N VAL A 54 -5.19 8.99 24.02
CA VAL A 54 -5.57 10.40 23.84
C VAL A 54 -5.43 11.17 25.15
N GLN A 55 -4.70 12.28 25.12
CA GLN A 55 -4.47 13.15 26.27
C GLN A 55 -5.40 14.37 26.24
N VAL A 56 -5.50 15.10 27.36
CA VAL A 56 -6.25 16.36 27.44
C VAL A 56 -5.72 17.36 26.41
N GLY A 57 -6.60 17.87 25.54
CA GLY A 57 -6.27 18.87 24.52
C GLY A 57 -5.74 18.28 23.21
N ASP A 58 -5.66 16.95 23.09
CA ASP A 58 -5.36 16.30 21.83
C ASP A 58 -6.53 16.43 20.84
N ASN A 59 -6.17 16.41 19.56
CA ASN A 59 -7.10 16.15 18.47
C ASN A 59 -6.41 15.23 17.45
N LEU A 60 -7.23 14.56 16.65
CA LEU A 60 -6.78 13.57 15.67
C LEU A 60 -5.79 14.17 14.65
N TYR A 61 -5.95 15.46 14.31
CA TYR A 61 -5.03 16.19 13.44
C TYR A 61 -3.61 16.30 14.02
N ARG A 62 -3.47 16.74 15.28
CA ARG A 62 -2.17 16.86 15.97
C ARG A 62 -1.53 15.50 16.21
N ILE A 63 -2.33 14.50 16.57
CA ILE A 63 -1.87 13.12 16.72
C ILE A 63 -1.32 12.62 15.38
N GLY A 64 -2.07 12.81 14.29
CA GLY A 64 -1.62 12.44 12.95
C GLY A 64 -0.29 13.08 12.54
N LEU A 65 -0.14 14.38 12.75
CA LEU A 65 1.12 15.09 12.49
C LEU A 65 2.29 14.53 13.29
N ARG A 66 2.06 14.14 14.55
CA ARG A 66 3.10 13.55 15.41
C ARG A 66 3.63 12.22 14.86
N PHE A 67 2.77 11.41 14.27
CA PHE A 67 3.12 10.08 13.76
C PHE A 67 3.36 10.04 12.24
N GLY A 68 3.20 11.17 11.54
CA GLY A 68 3.32 11.22 10.09
C GLY A 68 2.16 10.53 9.36
N VAL A 69 1.00 10.38 10.01
CA VAL A 69 -0.18 9.70 9.48
C VAL A 69 -1.32 10.70 9.33
N SER A 70 -2.09 10.61 8.25
CA SER A 70 -3.28 11.45 8.11
C SER A 70 -4.30 11.12 9.20
N HIS A 71 -4.90 12.14 9.80
CA HIS A 71 -5.98 11.98 10.77
C HIS A 71 -7.18 11.21 10.20
N LEU A 72 -7.46 11.33 8.90
CA LEU A 72 -8.50 10.54 8.23
C LEU A 72 -8.13 9.05 8.18
N VAL A 73 -6.85 8.73 7.98
CA VAL A 73 -6.37 7.35 7.99
C VAL A 73 -6.48 6.78 9.40
N ILE A 74 -6.09 7.54 10.43
CA ILE A 74 -6.25 7.11 11.82
C ILE A 74 -7.73 6.91 12.17
N ALA A 75 -8.60 7.83 11.77
CA ALA A 75 -10.05 7.71 12.01
C ALA A 75 -10.62 6.44 11.36
N ALA A 76 -10.34 6.23 10.08
CA ALA A 76 -10.77 5.03 9.36
C ALA A 76 -10.21 3.74 10.00
N TYR A 77 -8.94 3.75 10.42
CA TYR A 77 -8.30 2.59 11.05
C TYR A 77 -8.91 2.23 12.41
N ASN A 78 -9.47 3.21 13.11
CA ASN A 78 -10.14 3.03 14.40
C ASN A 78 -11.67 2.96 14.30
N GLY A 79 -12.23 2.93 13.08
CA GLY A 79 -13.68 2.88 12.86
C GLY A 79 -14.44 4.13 13.30
N LEU A 80 -13.76 5.29 13.38
CA LEU A 80 -14.37 6.55 13.78
C LEU A 80 -15.12 7.16 12.60
N SER A 81 -16.42 7.38 12.78
CA SER A 81 -17.27 8.03 11.75
C SER A 81 -17.04 9.54 11.69
N ASP A 82 -16.77 10.17 12.84
CA ASP A 82 -16.34 11.56 12.93
C ASP A 82 -14.90 11.61 13.49
N PRO A 83 -13.92 12.13 12.73
CA PRO A 83 -12.55 12.35 13.21
C PRO A 83 -12.43 13.34 14.37
N SER A 84 -13.47 14.08 14.70
CA SER A 84 -13.50 15.00 15.84
C SER A 84 -13.97 14.34 17.12
N ASP A 85 -14.59 13.16 17.02
CA ASP A 85 -15.20 12.44 18.14
C ASP A 85 -14.18 11.52 18.82
N ILE A 86 -13.20 12.14 19.48
CA ILE A 86 -12.22 11.44 20.32
C ILE A 86 -12.26 11.96 21.76
N HIS A 87 -12.04 11.04 22.70
CA HIS A 87 -12.15 11.31 24.13
C HIS A 87 -10.82 11.10 24.85
N VAL A 88 -10.57 11.86 25.91
CA VAL A 88 -9.39 11.66 26.76
C VAL A 88 -9.42 10.26 27.36
N GLY A 89 -8.28 9.57 27.30
CA GLY A 89 -8.15 8.17 27.72
C GLY A 89 -8.54 7.15 26.65
N GLN A 90 -9.08 7.59 25.51
CA GLN A 90 -9.35 6.70 24.38
C GLN A 90 -8.06 6.15 23.81
N VAL A 91 -8.06 4.85 23.52
CA VAL A 91 -6.94 4.14 22.92
C VAL A 91 -7.11 4.13 21.41
N LEU A 92 -6.18 4.74 20.68
CA LEU A 92 -6.14 4.78 19.22
C LEU A 92 -5.02 3.89 18.68
N ARG A 93 -5.32 3.13 17.63
CA ARG A 93 -4.35 2.40 16.82
C ARG A 93 -3.87 3.29 15.67
N ILE A 94 -2.56 3.51 15.57
CA ILE A 94 -1.96 4.39 14.58
C ILE A 94 -1.20 3.52 13.57
N PRO A 95 -1.62 3.45 12.30
CA PRO A 95 -0.90 2.72 11.26
C PRO A 95 0.27 3.58 10.75
N LEU A 96 1.49 3.27 11.17
CA LEU A 96 2.69 3.95 10.70
C LEU A 96 3.03 3.51 9.26
N PRO A 97 3.54 4.42 8.43
CA PRO A 97 3.98 4.13 7.07
C PRO A 97 5.24 3.26 6.99
#